data_AF-A0A966TR08-F1
#
_entry.id   AF-A0A966TR08-F1
#
_cell.length_a   1.000
_cell.length_b   1.000
_cell.length_c   1.000
_cell.angle_alpha   90.00
_cell.angle_beta   90.00
_cell.angle_gamma   90.00
#
_symmetry.space_group_name_H-M   'P 1'
#
loop_
_entity.id
_entity.type
_entity.pdbx_description
1 polymer ?
#
loop_
_entity_poly.entity_id
_entity_poly.type
_entity_poly.pdbx_seq_one_letter_code
_entity_poly.pdbx_strand_id
1 'polypeptide(L)' 'MPRDESTKIATDGLRYKSKEAGSPFGGSSSMATMSCYKCGLHKPRSLGIFKKLAGQNMFCCGECSPKK' A
#
# COMPACT_ATOMS: atom_id res chain seq x y z
N MET A 1 1.93 -23.38 16.67
CA MET A 1 2.75 -24.19 15.75
C MET A 1 2.27 -23.90 14.33
N PRO A 2 3.11 -23.42 13.39
CA PRO A 2 2.70 -23.35 12.00
C PRO A 2 2.55 -24.79 11.49
N ARG A 3 1.43 -25.11 10.83
CA ARG A 3 1.23 -26.43 10.22
C ARG A 3 1.98 -26.44 8.89
N ASP A 4 2.82 -27.45 8.69
CA ASP A 4 3.41 -27.80 7.40
C ASP A 4 2.29 -28.15 6.41
N GLU A 5 1.92 -27.19 5.55
CA GLU A 5 0.89 -27.39 4.54
C GLU A 5 1.53 -27.70 3.19
N SER A 6 1.83 -28.98 2.97
CA SER A 6 2.32 -29.47 1.69
C SER A 6 1.17 -29.44 0.66
N THR A 7 1.27 -28.59 -0.36
CA THR A 7 0.34 -28.54 -1.48
C THR A 7 0.48 -29.78 -2.37
N LYS A 8 -0.20 -30.87 -1.99
CA LYS A 8 -0.24 -32.11 -2.77
C LYS A 8 -1.43 -32.10 -3.73
N ILE A 9 -1.16 -32.27 -5.01
CA ILE A 9 -2.16 -32.49 -6.05
C ILE A 9 -2.76 -33.88 -5.81
N ALA A 10 -4.07 -33.96 -5.58
CA ALA A 10 -4.76 -35.23 -5.42
C ALA A 10 -4.89 -35.92 -6.80
N THR A 11 -4.71 -37.24 -6.83
CA THR A 11 -4.79 -38.08 -8.04
C THR A 11 -6.18 -38.08 -8.67
N ASP A 12 -7.23 -37.73 -7.92
CA ASP A 12 -8.63 -37.59 -8.36
C ASP A 12 -8.95 -36.27 -9.10
N GLY A 13 -7.93 -35.47 -9.45
CA GLY A 13 -8.12 -34.27 -10.27
C GLY A 13 -8.62 -33.02 -9.53
N LEU A 14 -8.91 -33.10 -8.22
CA LEU A 14 -9.21 -31.93 -7.40
C LEU A 14 -7.93 -31.17 -7.02
N ARG A 15 -7.79 -29.95 -7.53
CA ARG A 15 -6.53 -29.16 -7.48
C ARG A 15 -6.12 -28.61 -6.11
N TYR A 16 -7.01 -28.47 -5.13
CA TYR A 16 -6.68 -27.85 -3.83
C TYR A 16 -7.48 -28.51 -2.69
N LYS A 17 -6.81 -29.18 -1.73
CA LYS A 17 -7.45 -29.69 -0.50
C LYS A 17 -7.52 -28.65 0.63
N SER A 18 -6.64 -27.65 0.60
CA SER A 18 -6.68 -26.50 1.51
C SER A 18 -6.17 -25.28 0.76
N LYS A 19 -6.91 -24.17 0.87
CA LYS A 19 -6.45 -22.86 0.43
C LYS A 19 -5.80 -22.21 1.64
N GLU A 20 -4.63 -21.60 1.46
CA GLU A 20 -3.98 -20.83 2.52
C GLU A 20 -4.99 -19.86 3.14
N ALA A 21 -5.07 -19.84 4.47
CA ALA A 21 -5.96 -18.94 5.18
C ALA A 21 -5.41 -17.51 5.08
N GLY A 22 -5.90 -16.74 4.11
CA GLY A 22 -5.48 -15.37 3.90
C GLY A 22 -5.94 -14.81 2.57
N SER A 23 -5.93 -13.49 2.47
CA SER A 23 -6.10 -12.82 1.19
C SER A 23 -4.80 -12.92 0.39
N PRO A 24 -4.82 -13.30 -0.91
CA PRO A 24 -3.62 -13.26 -1.77
C PRO A 24 -3.13 -11.84 -2.03
N PHE A 25 -3.94 -10.83 -1.67
CA PHE A 25 -3.51 -9.44 -1.64
C PHE A 25 -2.69 -9.24 -0.37
N GLY A 26 -1.37 -9.33 -0.50
CA GLY A 26 -0.42 -8.96 0.54
C GLY A 26 -0.76 -7.58 1.08
N GLY A 27 -0.70 -7.42 2.41
CA GLY A 27 -1.02 -6.16 3.09
C GLY A 27 -0.33 -5.01 2.37
N SER A 28 -1.12 -4.05 1.89
CA SER A 28 -0.69 -2.94 1.03
C SER A 28 0.61 -2.36 1.56
N SER A 29 1.73 -2.79 0.95
CA SER A 29 3.07 -2.40 1.38
C SER A 29 3.13 -0.90 1.23
N SER A 30 3.28 -0.22 2.38
CA SER A 30 3.19 1.23 2.57
C SER A 30 3.16 2.03 1.28
N MET A 31 2.02 2.63 0.95
CA MET A 31 1.90 3.62 -0.12
C MET A 31 2.83 4.80 0.18
N ALA A 32 4.09 4.68 -0.24
CA ALA A 32 5.17 5.57 0.15
C ALA A 32 5.09 6.92 -0.57
N THR A 33 4.22 7.03 -1.58
CA THR A 33 4.04 8.24 -2.40
C THR A 33 2.63 8.79 -2.28
N MET A 34 2.50 10.12 -2.31
CA MET A 34 1.23 10.85 -2.37
C MET A 34 1.29 11.95 -3.43
N SER A 35 0.16 12.25 -4.05
CA SER A 35 0.03 13.37 -5.00
C SER A 35 0.04 14.71 -4.26
N CYS A 36 0.88 15.64 -4.72
CA CYS A 36 0.90 17.00 -4.20
C CYS A 36 -0.31 17.79 -4.75
N TYR A 37 -1.09 18.43 -3.90
CA TYR A 37 -2.25 19.21 -4.36
C TYR A 37 -1.87 20.42 -5.23
N LYS A 38 -0.61 20.89 -5.16
CA LYS A 38 -0.15 22.10 -5.86
C LYS A 38 0.49 21.81 -7.21
N CYS A 39 1.31 20.76 -7.33
CA CYS A 39 1.94 20.38 -8.61
C CYS A 39 1.35 19.11 -9.25
N GLY A 40 0.44 18.40 -8.57
CA GLY A 40 -0.21 17.20 -9.09
C GLY A 40 0.67 15.94 -9.12
N LEU A 41 1.99 16.07 -8.97
CA LEU A 41 2.92 14.95 -9.06
C LEU A 41 2.93 14.07 -7.80
N HIS A 42 3.11 12.77 -8.00
CA HIS A 42 3.35 11.82 -6.91
C HIS A 42 4.77 11.99 -6.37
N LYS A 43 4.87 12.29 -5.08
CA LYS A 43 6.12 12.50 -4.35
C LYS A 43 6.15 11.57 -3.14
N PRO A 44 7.34 11.17 -2.66
CA PRO A 44 7.43 10.38 -1.45
C PRO A 44 6.87 11.18 -0.26
N ARG A 45 6.03 10.53 0.55
CA ARG A 45 5.34 11.15 1.69
C ARG A 45 6.32 11.74 2.72
N SER A 46 7.51 11.17 2.84
CA SER A 46 8.59 11.63 3.73
C SER A 46 9.16 13.00 3.35
N LEU A 47 9.03 13.44 2.10
CA LEU A 47 9.58 14.72 1.60
C LEU A 47 8.55 15.85 1.55
N GLY A 48 7.34 15.64 2.09
CA GLY A 48 6.28 16.63 2.07
C GLY A 48 5.69 16.91 3.44
N ILE A 49 4.73 17.83 3.46
CA ILE A 49 4.02 18.28 4.65
C ILE A 49 2.51 18.29 4.38
N PHE A 50 1.71 18.09 5.42
CA PHE A 50 0.27 18.26 5.34
C PHE A 50 -0.10 19.70 5.68
N LYS A 51 -0.94 20.31 4.85
CA LYS A 51 -1.50 21.65 5.07
C LYS A 51 -3.03 21.57 5.05
N LYS A 52 -3.69 22.38 5.87
CA LYS A 52 -5.15 22.55 5.78
C LYS A 52 -5.51 23.34 4.52
N LEU A 53 -6.32 22.77 3.65
CA LEU A 53 -6.93 23.43 2.50
C LEU A 53 -8.41 23.01 2.45
N ALA A 54 -9.31 23.99 2.33
CA ALA A 54 -10.77 23.76 2.32
C ALA A 54 -11.28 22.86 3.47
N GLY A 55 -10.70 23.00 4.68
CA GLY A 55 -11.09 22.23 5.86
C GLY A 55 -10.51 20.81 5.94
N GLN A 56 -9.76 20.37 4.92
CA GLN A 56 -9.15 19.04 4.88
C GLN A 56 -7.62 19.12 4.89
N ASN A 57 -6.97 18.09 5.44
CA ASN A 57 -5.51 17.99 5.43
C ASN A 57 -5.04 17.45 4.07
N MET A 58 -4.41 18.30 3.27
CA MET A 58 -3.90 17.96 1.94
C MET A 58 -2.38 17.91 1.91
N PHE A 59 -1.82 16.97 1.15
CA PHE A 59 -0.37 16.78 1.04
C PHE A 59 0.28 17.78 0.07
N CYS A 60 1.35 18.44 0.52
CA CYS A 60 2.16 19.36 -0.27
C CYS A 60 3.62 18.90 -0.28
N CYS A 61 4.25 18.80 -1.45
CA CYS A 61 5.67 18.47 -1.55
C CYS A 61 6.57 19.64 -1.08
N GLY A 62 7.78 19.31 -0.59
CA GLY A 62 8.75 20.30 -0.12
C GLY A 62 9.17 21.34 -1.19
N GLU A 63 9.22 20.94 -2.45
CA GLU A 63 9.55 21.85 -3.57
C GLU A 63 8.51 22.96 -3.75
N CYS A 64 7.22 22.62 -3.58
CA CYS A 64 6.10 23.56 -3.71
C CYS A 64 5.91 24.44 -2.47
N SER A 65 6.55 24.09 -1.37
CA SER A 65 6.50 24.78 -0.09
C SER A 65 7.91 25.00 0.46
N PRO A 66 8.71 25.89 -0.16
CA PRO A 66 10.02 26.23 0.37
C PRO A 66 9.87 26.70 1.81
N LYS A 67 10.68 26.13 2.72
CA LYS A 67 10.77 26.63 4.09
C LYS A 67 11.32 28.05 4.01
N LYS A 68 10.56 29.00 4.57
CA LYS A 68 10.95 30.40 4.65
C LYS A 68 12.07 30.56 5.67
#